data_AF-A0AA35S0Q5-F1
#
_entry.id   AF-A0AA35S0Q5-F1
#
_cell.length_a   1.000
_cell.length_b   1.000
_cell.length_c   1.000
_cell.angle_alpha   90.00
_cell.angle_beta   90.00
_cell.angle_gamma   90.00
#
_symmetry.space_group_name_H-M   'P 1'
#
loop_
_entity.id
_entity.type
_entity.pdbx_description
1 polymer ?
#
loop_
_entity_poly.entity_id
_entity_poly.type
_entity_poly.pdbx_seq_one_letter_code
_entity_poly.pdbx_strand_id
1 'polypeptide(L)'
;MPSLPRTLHMSGQDPSQQETACDRGGRRAGRGRGIGGERSQKAGLHRRSGVGTEKGFLRYFHSSPGLHSLYPSIIQEYNICFTTVDHAHCSTDGDDYSQLQLPDPSLSPGVLSSEIRVLVERRRQVKQLMKNSVAGSEQHSQLDIRQKALKLTANSMYGCLGFSYSRFHAKPLAALITGKGREILSHTKELAEKLG
;
A
#
# COMPACT_ATOMS: atom_id res chain seq x y z
N MET A 1 -67.05 7.56 -37.58
CA MET A 1 -66.90 6.19 -37.04
C MET A 1 -65.50 5.69 -37.40
N PRO A 2 -64.82 5.01 -36.47
CA PRO A 2 -63.44 5.29 -35.99
C PRO A 2 -62.47 4.17 -36.44
N SER A 3 -61.18 4.02 -36.08
CA SER A 3 -60.34 4.47 -34.96
C SER A 3 -58.87 4.06 -35.25
N LEU A 4 -57.90 4.88 -34.83
CA LEU A 4 -56.47 4.55 -34.68
C LEU A 4 -56.24 3.65 -33.45
N PRO A 5 -55.18 2.80 -33.41
CA PRO A 5 -54.72 2.20 -32.16
C PRO A 5 -53.70 3.09 -31.43
N ARG A 6 -53.85 3.05 -30.10
CA ARG A 6 -53.24 3.88 -29.05
C ARG A 6 -51.74 3.71 -28.86
N THR A 7 -51.11 4.84 -28.53
CA THR A 7 -49.92 4.99 -27.69
C THR A 7 -50.01 4.22 -26.37
N LEU A 8 -48.98 3.45 -26.02
CA LEU A 8 -48.73 2.99 -24.65
C LEU A 8 -47.63 3.85 -24.03
N HIS A 9 -48.00 4.53 -22.95
CA HIS A 9 -47.14 5.25 -22.03
C HIS A 9 -46.94 4.32 -20.83
N MET A 10 -45.71 4.01 -20.41
CA MET A 10 -45.44 3.38 -19.10
C MET A 10 -44.18 4.00 -18.49
N SER A 11 -44.45 4.91 -17.57
CA SER A 11 -43.78 5.30 -16.33
C SER A 11 -42.53 4.52 -15.90
N GLY A 12 -41.55 5.26 -15.40
CA GLY A 12 -40.27 4.74 -14.90
C GLY A 12 -40.32 4.03 -13.55
N GLN A 13 -39.16 3.49 -13.17
CA GLN A 13 -38.76 3.16 -11.80
C GLN A 13 -37.25 2.88 -11.76
N ASP A 14 -36.57 3.58 -10.85
CA ASP A 14 -35.21 3.32 -10.35
C ASP A 14 -35.08 1.91 -9.74
N PRO A 15 -33.92 1.24 -9.88
CA PRO A 15 -33.52 0.16 -8.99
C PRO A 15 -32.31 0.60 -8.15
N SER A 16 -32.59 1.35 -7.09
CA SER A 16 -31.81 1.21 -5.86
C SER A 16 -32.55 0.21 -4.97
N GLN A 17 -31.79 -0.62 -4.25
CA GLN A 17 -32.21 -1.63 -3.28
C GLN A 17 -32.52 -3.03 -3.83
N GLN A 18 -31.57 -3.94 -3.60
CA GLN A 18 -31.90 -5.31 -3.25
C GLN A 18 -31.02 -5.74 -2.07
N GLU A 19 -31.58 -5.54 -0.87
CA GLU A 19 -31.20 -6.26 0.34
C GLU A 19 -31.66 -7.72 0.20
N THR A 20 -30.83 -8.66 0.69
CA THR A 20 -31.30 -9.99 1.08
C THR A 20 -30.84 -10.27 2.50
N ALA A 21 -31.83 -10.38 3.39
CA ALA A 21 -31.72 -10.79 4.78
C ALA A 21 -32.09 -12.27 4.94
N CYS A 22 -31.33 -13.01 5.74
CA CYS A 22 -31.66 -14.27 6.44
C CYS A 22 -30.59 -14.44 7.55
N ASP A 23 -30.81 -14.82 8.80
CA ASP A 23 -31.99 -15.21 9.58
C ASP A 23 -31.57 -15.19 11.08
N ARG A 24 -32.55 -15.08 11.98
CA ARG A 24 -32.40 -14.98 13.45
C ARG A 24 -32.49 -16.36 14.11
N GLY A 25 -31.67 -16.57 15.13
CA GLY A 25 -31.89 -17.53 16.23
C GLY A 25 -30.72 -17.41 17.22
N GLY A 26 -30.83 -17.31 18.53
CA GLY A 26 -31.85 -17.70 19.50
C GLY A 26 -31.07 -18.14 20.76
N ARG A 27 -31.24 -17.44 21.89
CA ARG A 27 -30.49 -17.66 23.14
C ARG A 27 -30.72 -19.07 23.71
N ARG A 28 -29.67 -19.70 24.27
CA ARG A 28 -29.77 -20.57 25.46
C ARG A 28 -28.45 -20.62 26.23
N ALA A 29 -28.57 -20.52 27.55
CA ALA A 29 -27.50 -20.56 28.53
C ALA A 29 -27.02 -22.00 28.81
N GLY A 30 -25.73 -22.16 29.08
CA GLY A 30 -25.13 -23.41 29.54
C GLY A 30 -23.87 -23.15 30.35
N ARG A 31 -23.91 -23.53 31.63
CA ARG A 31 -22.83 -23.40 32.63
C ARG A 31 -21.68 -24.35 32.32
N GLY A 32 -20.43 -23.90 32.50
CA GLY A 32 -19.24 -24.75 32.38
C GLY A 32 -18.03 -24.20 33.16
N ARG A 33 -17.86 -24.73 34.37
CA ARG A 33 -16.70 -24.74 35.29
C ARG A 33 -15.36 -24.14 34.79
N GLY A 34 -14.92 -23.07 35.45
CA GLY A 34 -13.54 -22.57 35.41
C GLY A 34 -12.67 -23.23 36.47
N ILE A 35 -11.49 -23.69 36.06
CA ILE A 35 -10.47 -24.34 36.88
C ILE A 35 -9.23 -23.44 36.89
N GLY A 36 -8.66 -23.23 38.08
CA GLY A 36 -7.22 -23.02 38.32
C GLY A 36 -6.62 -21.70 37.83
N GLY A 37 -6.44 -20.75 38.74
CA GLY A 37 -5.52 -19.64 38.54
C GLY A 37 -4.07 -20.07 38.77
N GLU A 38 -3.13 -19.43 38.06
CA GLU A 38 -1.73 -19.39 38.48
C GLU A 38 -1.06 -18.07 38.08
N ARG A 39 -0.21 -17.63 38.98
CA ARG A 39 0.36 -16.28 39.11
C ARG A 39 1.43 -16.04 38.05
N SER A 40 1.36 -14.91 37.34
CA SER A 40 2.51 -14.40 36.57
C SER A 40 3.61 -13.92 37.52
N GLN A 41 4.70 -14.69 37.57
CA GLN A 41 5.96 -14.30 38.19
C GLN A 41 6.63 -13.22 37.33
N LYS A 42 6.87 -12.04 37.93
CA LYS A 42 7.76 -11.02 37.39
C LYS A 42 9.21 -11.48 37.55
N ALA A 43 9.84 -11.92 36.48
CA ALA A 43 11.29 -12.04 36.41
C ALA A 43 11.89 -10.70 35.94
N GLY A 44 12.60 -10.03 36.84
CA GLY A 44 13.37 -8.83 36.53
C GLY A 44 14.52 -9.17 35.61
N LEU A 45 14.63 -8.46 34.49
CA LEU A 45 15.80 -8.54 33.62
C LEU A 45 16.67 -7.30 33.81
N HIS A 46 17.85 -7.58 34.36
CA HIS A 46 18.98 -6.68 34.57
C HIS A 46 19.25 -5.77 33.36
N ARG A 47 19.49 -4.49 33.64
CA ARG A 47 20.03 -3.54 32.67
C ARG A 47 21.41 -4.03 32.20
N ARG A 48 21.54 -4.35 30.91
CA ARG A 48 22.82 -4.36 30.21
C ARG A 48 22.76 -3.35 29.07
N SER A 49 23.56 -2.30 29.21
CA SER A 49 23.91 -1.34 28.17
C SER A 49 24.53 -2.07 26.98
N GLY A 50 24.11 -1.71 25.77
CA GLY A 50 24.73 -2.22 24.54
C GLY A 50 23.86 -2.02 23.30
N VAL A 51 24.18 -0.95 22.56
CA VAL A 51 23.85 -0.72 21.13
C VAL A 51 22.35 -0.67 20.78
N GLY A 52 21.78 0.53 20.87
CA GLY A 52 20.39 0.80 20.50
C GLY A 52 20.26 2.02 19.59
N THR A 53 20.88 2.02 18.41
CA THR A 53 20.74 3.14 17.45
C THR A 53 20.07 2.73 16.13
N GLU A 54 20.08 1.45 15.74
CA GLU A 54 19.50 1.02 14.47
C GLU A 54 17.97 0.85 14.51
N LYS A 55 17.45 0.25 15.60
CA LYS A 55 16.00 -0.06 15.72
C LYS A 55 15.12 1.18 15.91
N GLY A 56 15.67 2.25 16.48
CA GLY A 56 14.96 3.52 16.70
C GLY A 56 14.87 4.36 15.43
N PHE A 57 15.96 4.42 14.66
CA PHE A 57 16.04 5.17 13.40
C PHE A 57 15.08 4.62 12.33
N LEU A 58 15.04 3.29 12.15
CA LEU A 58 14.11 2.64 11.23
C LEU A 58 12.63 2.85 11.61
N ARG A 59 12.31 2.92 12.91
CA ARG A 59 10.95 3.23 13.38
C ARG A 59 10.58 4.69 13.15
N TYR A 60 11.51 5.62 13.36
CA TYR A 60 11.28 7.05 13.08
C TYR A 60 11.00 7.29 11.60
N PHE A 61 11.72 6.61 10.71
CA PHE A 61 11.44 6.64 9.29
C PHE A 61 10.11 5.96 8.94
N HIS A 62 9.77 4.81 9.54
CA HIS A 62 8.45 4.16 9.34
C HIS A 62 7.26 5.10 9.61
N SER A 63 7.43 6.03 10.55
CA SER A 63 6.45 7.06 10.91
C SER A 63 6.62 8.39 10.17
N SER A 64 7.65 8.55 9.33
CA SER A 64 7.92 9.78 8.59
C SER A 64 7.02 9.86 7.33
N PRO A 65 6.33 10.99 7.10
CA PRO A 65 5.44 11.17 5.95
C PRO A 65 6.11 10.99 4.58
N GLY A 66 7.46 10.99 4.52
CA GLY A 66 8.25 10.74 3.31
C GLY A 66 8.23 9.28 2.82
N LEU A 67 8.03 8.29 3.69
CA LEU A 67 8.04 6.88 3.25
C LEU A 67 6.82 6.49 2.43
N HIS A 68 5.71 7.20 2.58
CA HIS A 68 4.48 6.95 1.83
C HIS A 68 4.60 7.31 0.33
N SER A 69 5.77 7.76 -0.12
CA SER A 69 6.08 7.95 -1.53
C SER A 69 7.46 7.40 -1.88
N LEU A 70 8.14 6.74 -0.93
CA LEU A 70 9.46 6.16 -1.15
C LEU A 70 9.36 4.98 -2.13
N TYR A 71 8.50 4.01 -1.89
CA TYR A 71 8.42 2.82 -2.74
C TYR A 71 7.96 3.13 -4.18
N PRO A 72 6.90 3.94 -4.41
CA PRO A 72 6.58 4.38 -5.77
C PRO A 72 7.75 5.05 -6.49
N SER A 73 8.56 5.84 -5.77
CA SER A 73 9.72 6.53 -6.36
C SER A 73 10.87 5.56 -6.66
N ILE A 74 11.18 4.64 -5.75
CA ILE A 74 12.20 3.59 -5.97
C ILE A 74 11.85 2.73 -7.19
N ILE A 75 10.57 2.34 -7.33
CA ILE A 75 10.11 1.54 -8.47
C ILE A 75 10.35 2.29 -9.79
N GLN A 76 10.11 3.60 -9.82
CA GLN A 76 10.33 4.43 -11.00
C GLN A 76 11.81 4.67 -11.28
N GLU A 77 12.58 5.01 -10.26
CA GLU A 77 14.01 5.37 -10.35
C GLU A 77 14.83 4.22 -10.91
N TYR A 78 14.61 3.02 -10.37
CA TYR A 78 15.37 1.83 -10.75
C TYR A 78 14.64 0.95 -11.76
N ASN A 79 13.57 1.46 -12.38
CA ASN A 79 12.76 0.75 -13.37
C ASN A 79 12.37 -0.69 -12.93
N ILE A 80 11.96 -0.88 -11.68
CA ILE A 80 11.67 -2.21 -11.13
C ILE A 80 10.32 -2.71 -11.69
N CYS A 81 10.35 -3.81 -12.41
CA CYS A 81 9.17 -4.42 -13.03
C CYS A 81 9.41 -5.92 -13.26
N PHE A 82 8.31 -6.67 -13.41
CA PHE A 82 8.33 -8.07 -13.83
C PHE A 82 9.08 -8.31 -15.15
N THR A 83 9.11 -7.30 -16.03
CA THR A 83 9.71 -7.39 -17.37
C THR A 83 11.14 -6.89 -17.44
N THR A 84 11.65 -6.27 -16.37
CA THR A 84 12.96 -5.58 -16.38
C THR A 84 13.95 -6.23 -15.42
N VAL A 85 13.46 -6.77 -14.30
CA VAL A 85 14.27 -7.50 -13.33
C VAL A 85 14.13 -9.00 -13.62
N ASP A 86 15.25 -9.67 -13.87
CA ASP A 86 15.27 -11.14 -13.92
C ASP A 86 15.12 -11.70 -12.50
N HIS A 87 13.99 -12.35 -12.26
CA HIS A 87 13.61 -12.93 -10.98
C HIS A 87 13.13 -14.39 -11.12
N ALA A 88 13.27 -14.97 -12.32
CA ALA A 88 12.80 -16.33 -12.60
C ALA A 88 13.69 -17.40 -11.93
N HIS A 89 14.97 -17.08 -11.75
CA HIS A 89 15.98 -17.97 -11.17
C HIS A 89 16.23 -17.76 -9.68
N CYS A 90 15.52 -16.84 -9.03
CA CYS A 90 15.56 -16.70 -7.59
C CYS A 90 14.82 -17.88 -6.95
N SER A 91 15.57 -18.90 -6.55
CA SER A 91 15.06 -20.12 -5.94
C SER A 91 14.05 -19.82 -4.83
N THR A 92 12.97 -20.60 -4.80
CA THR A 92 11.98 -20.61 -3.72
C THR A 92 12.52 -21.20 -2.41
N ASP A 93 13.70 -21.83 -2.47
CA ASP A 93 14.37 -22.47 -1.35
C ASP A 93 15.35 -21.51 -0.70
N GLY A 94 14.82 -20.68 0.19
CA GLY A 94 15.57 -19.70 0.97
C GLY A 94 15.34 -18.29 0.45
N ASP A 95 15.07 -17.37 1.38
CA ASP A 95 14.91 -15.93 1.11
C ASP A 95 16.24 -15.24 0.73
N ASP A 96 17.05 -15.89 -0.11
CA ASP A 96 18.31 -15.36 -0.60
C ASP A 96 18.09 -14.61 -1.93
N TYR A 97 17.86 -13.32 -1.79
CA TYR A 97 17.67 -12.37 -2.89
C TYR A 97 18.97 -11.66 -3.27
N SER A 98 20.13 -12.14 -2.81
CA SER A 98 21.43 -11.48 -3.02
C SER A 98 21.85 -11.37 -4.49
N GLN A 99 21.36 -12.27 -5.34
CA GLN A 99 21.69 -12.30 -6.76
C GLN A 99 20.85 -11.34 -7.61
N LEU A 100 19.75 -10.78 -7.09
CA LEU A 100 18.93 -9.83 -7.84
C LEU A 100 19.69 -8.56 -8.15
N GLN A 101 19.85 -8.30 -9.45
CA GLN A 101 20.45 -7.08 -9.95
C GLN A 101 19.38 -6.10 -10.41
N LEU A 102 19.71 -4.81 -10.33
CA LEU A 102 18.90 -3.77 -10.94
C LEU A 102 19.00 -3.89 -12.47
N PRO A 103 17.93 -3.53 -13.20
CA PRO A 103 17.97 -3.51 -14.65
C PRO A 103 18.96 -2.46 -15.15
N ASP A 104 19.41 -2.62 -16.40
CA ASP A 104 20.16 -1.59 -17.11
C ASP A 104 19.33 -0.28 -17.18
N PRO A 105 19.89 0.87 -16.75
CA PRO A 105 19.22 2.16 -16.85
C PRO A 105 18.80 2.57 -18.27
N SER A 106 19.43 2.01 -19.31
CA SER A 106 19.09 2.26 -20.72
C SER A 106 17.85 1.50 -21.19
N LEU A 107 17.34 0.55 -20.40
CA LEU A 107 16.17 -0.25 -20.73
C LEU A 107 14.89 0.61 -20.74
N SER A 108 13.98 0.32 -21.67
CA SER A 108 12.67 0.96 -21.70
C SER A 108 11.91 0.76 -20.38
N PRO A 109 11.12 1.75 -19.91
CA PRO A 109 10.33 1.63 -18.70
C PRO A 109 9.40 0.41 -18.73
N GLY A 110 9.46 -0.43 -17.70
CA GLY A 110 8.55 -1.55 -17.53
C GLY A 110 7.12 -1.10 -17.27
N VAL A 111 6.17 -2.02 -17.42
CA VAL A 111 4.73 -1.75 -17.23
C VAL A 111 4.45 -1.23 -15.81
N LEU A 112 5.00 -1.87 -14.79
CA LEU A 112 4.79 -1.46 -13.39
C LEU A 112 5.32 -0.04 -13.13
N SER A 113 6.55 0.25 -13.58
CA SER A 113 7.17 1.58 -13.45
C SER A 113 6.33 2.66 -14.15
N SER A 114 5.85 2.35 -15.36
CA SER A 114 5.02 3.26 -16.16
C SER A 114 3.67 3.56 -15.50
N GLU A 115 2.97 2.53 -15.01
CA GLU A 115 1.66 2.71 -14.36
C GLU A 115 1.77 3.52 -13.05
N ILE A 116 2.80 3.27 -12.24
CA ILE A 116 3.04 4.07 -11.03
C ILE A 116 3.36 5.52 -11.40
N ARG A 117 4.15 5.76 -12.46
CA ARG A 117 4.43 7.12 -12.95
C ARG A 117 3.15 7.87 -13.31
N VAL A 118 2.21 7.21 -14.00
CA VAL A 118 0.90 7.81 -14.33
C VAL A 118 0.12 8.18 -13.06
N LEU A 119 0.09 7.31 -12.05
CA LEU A 119 -0.60 7.61 -10.78
C LEU A 119 0.02 8.78 -10.03
N VAL A 120 1.36 8.83 -9.96
CA VAL A 120 2.09 9.91 -9.30
C VAL A 120 1.89 11.24 -10.01
N GLU A 121 1.93 11.26 -11.34
CA GLU A 121 1.74 12.48 -12.11
C GLU A 121 0.30 12.99 -12.03
N ARG A 122 -0.70 12.10 -12.13
CA ARG A 122 -2.12 12.46 -11.89
C ARG A 122 -2.30 13.05 -10.50
N ARG A 123 -1.63 12.49 -9.48
CA ARG A 123 -1.70 13.02 -8.12
C ARG A 123 -1.07 14.42 -8.03
N ARG A 124 0.04 14.65 -8.73
CA ARG A 124 0.69 15.97 -8.80
C ARG A 124 -0.26 17.01 -9.40
N GLN A 125 -0.94 16.67 -10.50
CA GLN A 125 -1.94 17.53 -11.13
C GLN A 125 -3.11 17.85 -10.18
N VAL A 126 -3.65 16.85 -9.49
CA VAL A 126 -4.72 17.07 -8.50
C VAL A 126 -4.24 17.99 -7.37
N LYS A 127 -3.02 17.80 -6.87
CA LYS A 127 -2.44 18.69 -5.85
C LYS A 127 -2.22 20.12 -6.37
N GLN A 128 -1.93 20.31 -7.65
CA GLN A 128 -1.86 21.64 -8.26
C GLN A 128 -3.24 22.30 -8.30
N LEU A 129 -4.28 21.56 -8.70
CA LEU A 129 -5.66 22.05 -8.67
C LEU A 129 -6.09 22.45 -7.26
N MET A 130 -5.68 21.70 -6.23
CA MET A 130 -5.98 22.03 -4.84
C MET A 130 -5.42 23.40 -4.43
N LYS A 131 -4.20 23.75 -4.89
CA LYS A 131 -3.58 25.05 -4.59
C LYS A 131 -4.39 26.23 -5.14
N ASN A 132 -5.13 26.01 -6.23
CA ASN A 132 -5.95 27.02 -6.88
C ASN A 132 -7.40 27.05 -6.36
N SER A 133 -7.81 26.04 -5.57
CA SER A 133 -9.15 25.95 -5.00
C SER A 133 -9.24 26.63 -3.63
N VAL A 134 -10.41 27.16 -3.28
CA VAL A 134 -10.65 27.79 -1.97
C VAL A 134 -10.60 26.71 -0.87
N ALA A 135 -9.73 26.91 0.12
CA ALA A 135 -9.62 26.01 1.26
C ALA A 135 -10.97 25.87 2.00
N GLY A 136 -11.35 24.64 2.35
CA GLY A 136 -12.62 24.35 3.02
C GLY A 136 -13.84 24.29 2.10
N SER A 137 -13.70 24.59 0.81
CA SER A 137 -14.78 24.36 -0.18
C SER A 137 -15.04 22.87 -0.41
N GLU A 138 -16.26 22.54 -0.86
CA GLU A 138 -16.60 21.18 -1.28
C GLU A 138 -15.65 20.69 -2.39
N GLN A 139 -15.32 21.55 -3.35
CA GLN A 139 -14.36 21.25 -4.41
C GLN A 139 -12.98 20.88 -3.85
N HIS A 140 -12.47 21.63 -2.87
CA HIS A 140 -11.19 21.30 -2.21
C HIS A 140 -11.27 19.95 -1.50
N SER A 141 -12.39 19.63 -0.85
CA SER A 141 -12.62 18.32 -0.21
C SER A 141 -12.59 17.17 -1.23
N GLN A 142 -13.29 17.32 -2.35
CA GLN A 142 -13.29 16.32 -3.43
C GLN A 142 -11.88 16.09 -4.02
N LEU A 143 -11.11 17.18 -4.21
CA LEU A 143 -9.72 17.08 -4.69
C LEU A 143 -8.81 16.40 -3.66
N ASP A 144 -9.01 16.66 -2.36
CA ASP A 144 -8.26 15.98 -1.29
C ASP A 144 -8.57 14.48 -1.25
N ILE A 145 -9.85 14.09 -1.37
CA ILE A 145 -10.24 12.69 -1.49
C ILE A 145 -9.55 12.04 -2.70
N ARG A 146 -9.55 12.72 -3.85
CA ARG A 146 -8.92 12.21 -5.08
C ARG A 146 -7.40 12.03 -4.93
N GLN A 147 -6.68 12.99 -4.35
CA GLN A 147 -5.22 12.83 -4.16
C GLN A 147 -4.90 11.73 -3.14
N LYS A 148 -5.73 11.56 -2.09
CA LYS A 148 -5.61 10.46 -1.12
C LYS A 148 -5.82 9.11 -1.78
N ALA A 149 -6.84 8.98 -2.62
CA ALA A 149 -7.10 7.76 -3.39
C ALA A 149 -5.91 7.41 -4.28
N LEU A 150 -5.40 8.36 -5.07
CA LEU A 150 -4.23 8.14 -5.94
C LEU A 150 -2.98 7.73 -5.15
N LYS A 151 -2.75 8.36 -3.99
CA LYS A 151 -1.65 8.00 -3.08
C LYS A 151 -1.81 6.55 -2.59
N LEU A 152 -3.00 6.18 -2.14
CA LEU A 152 -3.28 4.85 -1.62
C LEU A 152 -3.07 3.80 -2.71
N THR A 153 -3.63 4.01 -3.91
CA THR A 153 -3.47 3.10 -5.05
C THR A 153 -2.00 2.85 -5.38
N ALA A 154 -1.19 3.91 -5.49
CA ALA A 154 0.23 3.77 -5.81
C ALA A 154 1.01 3.00 -4.72
N ASN A 155 0.71 3.25 -3.44
CA ASN A 155 1.34 2.52 -2.33
C ASN A 155 0.89 1.05 -2.26
N SER A 156 -0.38 0.80 -2.55
CA SER A 156 -0.95 -0.55 -2.56
C SER A 156 -0.37 -1.42 -3.68
N MET A 157 0.04 -0.84 -4.82
CA MET A 157 0.70 -1.60 -5.90
C MET A 157 1.96 -2.34 -5.43
N TYR A 158 2.80 -1.70 -4.61
CA TYR A 158 3.92 -2.40 -3.95
C TYR A 158 3.43 -3.48 -2.98
N GLY A 159 2.40 -3.17 -2.18
CA GLY A 159 1.82 -4.13 -1.23
C GLY A 159 1.34 -5.42 -1.89
N CYS A 160 0.83 -5.33 -3.12
CA CYS A 160 0.43 -6.48 -3.93
C CYS A 160 1.61 -7.39 -4.31
N LEU A 161 2.85 -6.88 -4.38
CA LEU A 161 4.02 -7.71 -4.70
C LEU A 161 4.40 -8.61 -3.50
N GLY A 162 4.27 -8.09 -2.28
CA GLY A 162 4.62 -8.81 -1.05
C GLY A 162 3.53 -9.75 -0.52
N PHE A 163 2.30 -9.66 -1.03
CA PHE A 163 1.17 -10.45 -0.55
C PHE A 163 1.05 -11.78 -1.29
N SER A 164 1.19 -12.91 -0.57
CA SER A 164 1.25 -14.25 -1.17
C SER A 164 0.01 -14.68 -1.94
N TYR A 165 -1.18 -14.17 -1.59
CA TYR A 165 -2.43 -14.47 -2.32
C TYR A 165 -2.73 -13.46 -3.45
N SER A 166 -1.82 -12.52 -3.71
CA SER A 166 -1.93 -11.61 -4.84
C SER A 166 -1.71 -12.35 -6.14
N ARG A 167 -2.54 -12.07 -7.16
CA ARG A 167 -2.31 -12.55 -8.53
C ARG A 167 -0.95 -12.08 -9.10
N PHE A 168 -0.45 -10.96 -8.58
CA PHE A 168 0.83 -10.37 -8.98
C PHE A 168 1.88 -10.51 -7.86
N HIS A 169 1.82 -11.59 -7.09
CA HIS A 169 2.81 -11.86 -6.05
C HIS A 169 4.20 -12.00 -6.66
N ALA A 170 5.15 -11.20 -6.16
CA ALA A 170 6.55 -11.24 -6.54
C ALA A 170 7.42 -10.82 -5.34
N LYS A 171 7.62 -11.78 -4.43
CA LYS A 171 8.48 -11.61 -3.25
C LYS A 171 9.89 -11.10 -3.59
N PRO A 172 10.57 -11.57 -4.67
CA PRO A 172 11.87 -11.04 -5.08
C PRO A 172 11.87 -9.53 -5.36
N LEU A 173 10.87 -9.05 -6.10
CA LEU A 173 10.75 -7.62 -6.43
C LEU A 173 10.43 -6.79 -5.18
N ALA A 174 9.55 -7.28 -4.31
CA ALA A 174 9.26 -6.63 -3.03
C ALA A 174 10.52 -6.54 -2.14
N ALA A 175 11.31 -7.61 -2.07
CA ALA A 175 12.57 -7.64 -1.34
C ALA A 175 13.58 -6.61 -1.90
N LEU A 176 13.74 -6.55 -3.23
CA LEU A 176 14.61 -5.59 -3.92
C LEU A 176 14.21 -4.13 -3.60
N ILE A 177 12.92 -3.81 -3.71
CA ILE A 177 12.38 -2.47 -3.40
C ILE A 177 12.68 -2.08 -1.95
N THR A 178 12.44 -2.98 -0.99
CA THR A 178 12.71 -2.69 0.43
C THR A 178 14.20 -2.61 0.73
N GLY A 179 15.02 -3.42 0.05
CA GLY A 179 16.49 -3.39 0.14
C GLY A 179 17.03 -2.01 -0.26
N LYS A 180 16.64 -1.54 -1.46
CA LYS A 180 17.00 -0.19 -1.93
C LYS A 180 16.47 0.91 -1.03
N GLY A 181 15.28 0.74 -0.46
CA GLY A 181 14.74 1.65 0.54
C GLY A 181 15.63 1.76 1.78
N ARG A 182 16.10 0.63 2.33
CA ARG A 182 17.02 0.62 3.48
C ARG A 182 18.37 1.25 3.13
N GLU A 183 18.92 0.92 1.96
CA GLU A 183 20.18 1.48 1.45
C GLU A 183 20.12 3.02 1.38
N ILE A 184 19.10 3.57 0.72
CA ILE A 184 18.90 5.03 0.60
C ILE A 184 18.81 5.69 1.98
N LEU A 185 18.07 5.08 2.91
CA LEU A 185 17.90 5.62 4.26
C LEU A 185 19.21 5.60 5.06
N SER A 186 19.99 4.52 4.97
CA SER A 186 21.30 4.42 5.61
C SER A 186 22.28 5.47 5.07
N HIS A 187 22.37 5.59 3.74
CA HIS A 187 23.21 6.63 3.12
C HIS A 187 22.78 8.05 3.51
N THR A 188 21.46 8.31 3.57
CA THR A 188 20.94 9.62 3.99
C THR A 188 21.33 9.93 5.44
N LYS A 189 21.29 8.93 6.32
CA LYS A 189 21.74 9.07 7.72
C LYS A 189 23.21 9.46 7.80
N GLU A 190 24.07 8.70 7.14
CA GLU A 190 25.52 8.92 7.17
C GLU A 190 25.90 10.30 6.62
N LEU A 191 25.23 10.77 5.56
CA LEU A 191 25.43 12.10 5.01
C LEU A 191 25.02 13.19 6.00
N ALA A 192 23.87 13.02 6.67
CA ALA A 192 23.41 13.98 7.68
C ALA A 192 24.37 14.07 8.88
N GLU A 193 24.93 12.93 9.32
CA GLU A 193 25.91 12.88 10.42
C GLU A 193 27.26 13.51 10.04
N LYS A 194 27.64 13.51 8.76
CA LYS A 194 28.89 14.15 8.27
C LYS A 194 28.79 15.67 8.10
N LEU A 195 27.58 16.19 7.95
CA LEU A 195 27.32 17.62 7.70
C LEU A 195 27.02 18.42 8.97
N GLY A 196 26.79 17.74 10.10
CA GLY A 196 26.61 18.34 11.42
C GLY A 196 27.87 18.26 12.26
#